data_AF-A0A924XHN9-F1
#
_entry.id   AF-A0A924XHN9-F1
#
_cell.length_a   1.000
_cell.length_b   1.000
_cell.length_c   1.000
_cell.angle_alpha   90.00
_cell.angle_beta   90.00
_cell.angle_gamma   90.00
#
_symmetry.space_group_name_H-M   'P 1'
#
loop_
_entity.id
_entity.type
_entity.pdbx_description
1 polymer ?
#
loop_
_entity_poly.entity_id
_entity_poly.type
_entity_poly.pdbx_seq_one_letter_code
_entity_poly.pdbx_strand_id
1 'polypeptide(L)'
;SLNAPRLTVETASSILHICRLKADDFGFHPKDLQNDFEKTIFALKPEIGRVKNTLLEHDASFALMSGSGASVFAIFDNETARQKAFISLREREKSWRVSECETVSQTEYQQFLSTCWNLS
;
A
#
# COMPACT_ATOMS: atom_id res chain seq x y z
N SER A 1 6.11 -12.88 25.26
CA SER A 1 6.30 -13.86 24.16
C SER A 1 5.10 -13.76 23.24
N LEU A 2 5.29 -13.31 21.99
CA LEU A 2 4.21 -13.14 21.01
C LEU A 2 3.93 -14.50 20.36
N ASN A 3 2.87 -15.19 20.79
CA ASN A 3 2.36 -16.41 20.16
C ASN A 3 1.66 -16.09 18.82
N ALA A 4 2.41 -15.57 17.85
CA ALA A 4 1.93 -15.40 16.49
C ALA A 4 2.20 -16.71 15.70
N PRO A 5 1.20 -17.33 15.07
CA PRO A 5 1.43 -18.49 14.21
C PRO A 5 2.40 -18.14 13.08
N ARG A 6 3.29 -19.08 12.77
CA ARG A 6 4.35 -18.95 11.75
C ARG A 6 3.70 -18.84 10.37
N LEU A 7 3.89 -17.70 9.69
CA LEU A 7 3.30 -17.42 8.37
C LEU A 7 3.94 -18.20 7.21
N THR A 8 5.09 -18.84 7.44
CA THR A 8 5.71 -19.76 6.49
C THR A 8 5.26 -21.19 6.79
N VAL A 9 4.20 -21.62 6.12
CA VAL A 9 3.92 -23.05 5.94
C VAL A 9 4.84 -23.58 4.85
N GLU A 10 5.73 -24.52 5.20
CA GLU A 10 6.65 -25.20 4.25
C GLU A 10 5.91 -25.92 3.11
N THR A 11 4.58 -26.07 3.20
CA THR A 11 3.72 -26.70 2.19
C THR A 11 3.13 -25.73 1.16
N ALA A 12 3.33 -24.41 1.29
CA ALA A 12 2.85 -23.46 0.30
C ALA A 12 3.83 -23.42 -0.89
N SER A 13 3.49 -24.10 -1.99
CA SER A 13 4.29 -24.12 -3.24
C SER A 13 4.47 -22.75 -3.90
N SER A 14 3.81 -21.71 -3.40
CA SER A 14 4.03 -20.32 -3.78
C SER A 14 3.54 -19.40 -2.65
N ILE A 15 4.41 -18.56 -2.10
CA ILE A 15 4.03 -17.52 -1.12
C ILE A 15 3.23 -16.39 -1.79
N LEU A 16 3.42 -16.20 -3.10
CA LEU A 16 2.69 -15.24 -3.91
C LEU A 16 1.74 -16.00 -4.86
N HIS A 17 0.43 -15.87 -4.64
CA HIS A 17 -0.58 -16.48 -5.50
C HIS A 17 -0.74 -15.74 -6.85
N ILE A 18 -0.15 -14.56 -7.00
CA ILE A 18 -0.40 -13.65 -8.12
C ILE A 18 0.93 -13.22 -8.73
N CYS A 19 1.19 -13.73 -9.93
CA CYS A 19 2.14 -13.13 -10.85
C CYS A 19 1.33 -12.20 -11.78
N ARG A 20 1.89 -11.06 -12.20
CA ARG A 20 1.20 -10.06 -13.04
C ARG A 20 0.48 -10.67 -14.24
N LEU A 21 1.05 -11.71 -14.84
CA LEU A 21 0.48 -12.46 -15.97
C LEU A 21 -0.87 -13.14 -15.68
N LYS A 22 -1.24 -13.33 -14.40
CA LYS A 22 -2.51 -13.93 -13.96
C LYS A 22 -3.47 -12.91 -13.34
N ALA A 23 -3.06 -11.64 -13.21
CA ALA A 23 -3.88 -10.62 -12.58
C ALA A 23 -5.04 -10.16 -13.48
N ASP A 24 -4.88 -10.25 -14.80
CA ASP A 24 -5.93 -9.85 -15.77
C ASP A 24 -7.04 -10.92 -15.90
N ASP A 25 -6.73 -12.20 -15.66
CA ASP A 25 -7.69 -13.32 -15.73
C ASP A 25 -8.52 -13.49 -14.46
N PHE A 26 -7.97 -13.10 -13.31
CA PHE A 26 -8.71 -13.07 -12.07
C PHE A 26 -9.43 -11.74 -11.99
N GLY A 27 -10.77 -11.76 -12.01
CA GLY A 27 -11.63 -10.58 -11.80
C GLY A 27 -11.44 -9.99 -10.41
N PHE A 28 -10.28 -9.39 -10.20
CA PHE A 28 -9.73 -9.04 -8.91
C PHE A 28 -10.42 -7.79 -8.40
N HIS A 29 -11.19 -7.94 -7.33
CA HIS A 29 -11.85 -6.80 -6.72
C HIS A 29 -10.91 -6.20 -5.67
N PRO A 30 -10.84 -4.88 -5.50
CA PRO A 30 -10.08 -4.24 -4.41
C PRO A 30 -10.36 -4.78 -2.99
N LYS A 31 -11.47 -5.52 -2.81
CA LYS A 31 -11.85 -6.18 -1.53
C LYS A 31 -11.04 -7.45 -1.25
N ASP A 32 -10.45 -8.03 -2.29
CA ASP A 32 -9.64 -9.24 -2.23
C ASP A 32 -8.19 -8.93 -1.81
N LEU A 33 -7.77 -7.66 -1.92
CA LEU A 33 -6.53 -7.18 -1.35
C LEU A 33 -6.70 -6.91 0.15
N GLN A 34 -6.07 -7.75 0.95
CA GLN A 34 -6.00 -7.57 2.40
C GLN A 34 -4.57 -7.74 2.86
N ASN A 35 -4.25 -7.12 4.00
CA ASN A 35 -2.98 -7.31 4.66
C ASN A 35 -3.25 -7.96 6.02
N ASP A 36 -2.80 -9.21 6.16
CA ASP A 36 -3.05 -10.05 7.34
C ASP A 36 -2.55 -9.44 8.66
N PHE A 37 -1.59 -8.51 8.60
CA PHE A 37 -1.07 -7.83 9.77
C PHE A 37 -1.98 -6.71 10.29
N GLU A 38 -2.86 -6.15 9.45
CA GLU A 38 -3.67 -4.98 9.80
C GLU A 38 -4.49 -5.18 11.07
N LYS A 39 -5.19 -6.32 11.19
CA LYS A 39 -6.02 -6.62 12.37
C LYS A 39 -5.22 -6.54 13.67
N THR A 40 -4.06 -7.18 13.69
CA THR A 40 -3.19 -7.25 14.88
C THR A 40 -2.54 -5.89 15.14
N ILE A 41 -2.03 -5.24 14.09
CA ILE A 41 -1.33 -3.97 14.22
C ILE A 41 -2.28 -2.83 14.59
N PHE A 42 -3.48 -2.77 14.04
CA PHE A 42 -4.47 -1.74 14.42
C PHE A 42 -4.92 -1.87 15.87
N ALA A 43 -4.98 -3.09 16.41
CA ALA A 43 -5.25 -3.30 17.84
C ALA A 43 -4.11 -2.77 18.73
N LEU A 44 -2.86 -2.93 18.30
CA LEU A 44 -1.68 -2.49 19.06
C LEU A 44 -1.31 -1.02 18.83
N LYS A 45 -1.62 -0.49 17.65
CA LYS A 45 -1.25 0.83 17.11
C LYS A 45 -2.44 1.42 16.34
N PRO A 46 -3.51 1.85 17.03
CA PRO A 46 -4.73 2.35 16.40
C PRO A 46 -4.50 3.57 15.50
N GLU A 47 -3.41 4.32 15.69
CA GLU A 47 -2.98 5.42 14.83
C GLU A 47 -2.79 5.02 13.37
N ILE A 48 -2.33 3.79 13.11
CA ILE A 48 -2.13 3.30 11.75
C ILE A 48 -3.50 3.09 11.06
N GLY A 49 -4.47 2.57 11.82
CA GLY A 49 -5.85 2.43 11.36
C GLY A 49 -6.51 3.79 11.08
N ARG A 50 -6.24 4.81 11.91
CA ARG A 50 -6.74 6.18 11.66
C ARG A 50 -6.18 6.79 10.38
N VAL A 51 -4.90 6.59 10.08
CA VAL A 51 -4.30 7.04 8.81
C VAL A 51 -4.99 6.38 7.62
N LYS A 52 -5.18 5.05 7.68
CA LYS A 52 -5.91 4.31 6.64
C LYS A 52 -7.34 4.83 6.46
N ASN A 53 -8.07 5.04 7.55
CA ASN A 53 -9.44 5.54 7.49
C ASN A 53 -9.49 6.97 6.94
N THR A 54 -8.54 7.84 7.31
CA THR A 54 -8.45 9.20 6.75
C THR A 54 -8.28 9.15 5.23
N LEU A 55 -7.45 8.25 4.71
CA LEU A 55 -7.29 8.09 3.26
C LEU A 55 -8.62 7.68 2.59
N LEU A 56 -9.34 6.72 3.17
CA LEU A 56 -10.64 6.25 2.67
C LEU A 56 -11.76 7.31 2.77
N GLU A 57 -11.74 8.13 3.83
CA GLU A 57 -12.67 9.27 4.02
C GLU A 57 -12.53 10.33 2.90
N HIS A 58 -11.37 10.40 2.25
CA HIS A 58 -11.08 11.32 1.16
C HIS A 58 -11.14 10.65 -0.22
N ASP A 59 -12.06 9.69 -0.39
CA ASP A 59 -12.36 9.04 -1.68
C ASP A 59 -11.17 8.25 -2.29
N ALA A 60 -10.29 7.69 -1.46
CA ALA A 60 -9.37 6.67 -1.94
C ALA A 60 -10.15 5.45 -2.44
N SER A 61 -9.91 5.04 -3.68
CA SER A 61 -10.47 3.81 -4.25
C SER A 61 -10.03 2.59 -3.44
N PHE A 62 -8.86 2.70 -2.81
CA PHE A 62 -8.27 1.64 -2.01
C PHE A 62 -7.20 2.18 -1.03
N ALA A 63 -7.08 1.58 0.15
CA ALA A 63 -6.01 1.86 1.11
C ALA A 63 -5.63 0.62 1.91
N LEU A 64 -4.32 0.38 2.12
CA LEU A 64 -3.79 -0.72 2.93
C LEU A 64 -2.47 -0.35 3.61
N MET A 65 -2.12 -1.12 4.63
CA MET A 65 -0.72 -1.25 5.05
C MET A 65 0.15 -1.90 3.97
N SER A 66 1.39 -1.42 3.84
CA SER A 66 2.42 -2.06 3.01
C SER A 66 3.31 -2.98 3.86
N GLY A 67 3.41 -4.26 3.46
CA GLY A 67 4.19 -5.28 4.18
C GLY A 67 3.75 -5.47 5.64
N SER A 68 4.69 -5.63 6.56
CA SER A 68 4.41 -5.71 8.00
C SER A 68 4.20 -4.34 8.66
N GLY A 69 4.10 -3.26 7.89
CA GLY A 69 3.92 -1.90 8.40
C GLY A 69 5.22 -1.19 8.83
N ALA A 70 5.12 0.03 9.37
CA ALA A 70 3.89 0.79 9.70
C ALA A 70 3.35 1.67 8.56
N SER A 71 3.93 1.58 7.36
CA SER A 71 3.53 2.38 6.21
C SER A 71 2.13 2.00 5.72
N VAL A 72 1.33 3.02 5.44
CA VAL A 72 0.02 2.91 4.80
C VAL A 72 0.10 3.61 3.45
N PHE A 73 -0.51 3.02 2.43
CA PHE A 73 -0.64 3.63 1.11
C PHE A 73 -2.10 3.61 0.67
N ALA A 74 -2.43 4.47 -0.28
CA ALA A 74 -3.74 4.51 -0.91
C ALA A 74 -3.61 4.80 -2.40
N ILE A 75 -4.57 4.31 -3.17
CA ILE A 75 -4.73 4.57 -4.60
C ILE A 75 -5.94 5.50 -4.77
N PHE A 76 -5.75 6.53 -5.57
CA PHE A 76 -6.78 7.52 -5.90
C PHE A 76 -6.92 7.59 -7.41
N ASP A 77 -8.16 7.49 -7.90
CA ASP A 77 -8.47 7.72 -9.32
C ASP A 77 -8.55 9.22 -9.65
N ASN A 78 -8.59 10.09 -8.63
CA ASN A 78 -8.71 11.53 -8.76
C ASN A 78 -7.61 12.26 -7.98
N GLU A 79 -6.85 13.10 -8.68
CA GLU A 79 -5.80 13.92 -8.07
C GLU A 79 -6.34 14.89 -7.00
N THR A 80 -7.52 15.48 -7.20
CA THR A 80 -8.10 16.39 -6.20
C THR A 80 -8.41 15.67 -4.89
N ALA A 81 -8.88 14.41 -4.97
CA ALA A 81 -9.12 13.57 -3.80
C ALA A 81 -7.81 13.25 -3.07
N ARG A 82 -6.76 12.86 -3.83
CA ARG A 82 -5.40 12.63 -3.30
C ARG A 82 -4.88 13.86 -2.55
N GLN A 83 -5.01 15.04 -3.13
CA GLN A 83 -4.54 16.30 -2.52
C GLN A 83 -5.29 16.64 -1.24
N LYS A 84 -6.62 16.45 -1.20
CA LYS A 84 -7.41 16.63 0.03
C LYS A 84 -6.95 15.69 1.14
N ALA A 85 -6.72 14.42 0.80
CA ALA A 85 -6.21 13.42 1.73
C ALA A 85 -4.81 13.80 2.26
N PHE A 86 -3.92 14.26 1.38
CA PHE A 86 -2.58 14.73 1.73
C PHE A 86 -2.63 15.85 2.76
N ILE A 87 -3.40 16.91 2.49
CA ILE A 87 -3.56 18.06 3.39
C ILE A 87 -4.14 17.59 4.73
N SER A 88 -5.20 16.79 4.70
CA SER A 88 -5.86 16.29 5.91
C SER A 88 -4.91 15.47 6.80
N LEU A 89 -4.07 14.62 6.20
CA LEU A 89 -3.06 13.86 6.94
C LEU A 89 -1.95 14.76 7.51
N ARG A 90 -1.49 15.78 6.77
CA ARG A 90 -0.51 16.75 7.29
C ARG A 90 -1.05 17.54 8.48
N GLU A 91 -2.34 17.86 8.50
CA GLU A 91 -2.98 18.59 9.58
C GLU A 91 -3.26 17.72 10.81
N ARG A 92 -3.84 16.53 10.60
CA ARG A 92 -4.28 15.62 11.68
C ARG A 92 -3.14 14.81 12.27
N GLU A 93 -2.21 14.35 11.45
CA GLU A 93 -1.20 13.34 11.79
C GLU A 93 0.22 13.94 11.68
N LYS A 94 0.48 14.98 12.49
CA LYS A 94 1.69 15.82 12.41
C LYS A 94 3.01 15.06 12.57
N SER A 95 3.02 13.95 13.31
CA SER A 95 4.21 13.12 13.54
C SER A 95 4.52 12.19 12.36
N TRP A 96 3.61 12.03 11.41
CA TRP A 96 3.81 11.14 10.29
C TRP A 96 4.67 11.79 9.21
N ARG A 97 5.29 10.98 8.37
CA ARG A 97 5.83 11.43 7.08
C ARG A 97 4.82 11.05 6.02
N VAL A 98 4.34 12.04 5.26
CA VAL A 98 3.43 11.80 4.13
C VAL A 98 4.14 12.28 2.88
N SER A 99 4.06 11.46 1.83
CA SER A 99 4.63 11.75 0.52
C SER A 99 3.62 11.35 -0.54
N GLU A 100 3.50 12.17 -1.56
CA GLU A 100 2.74 11.84 -2.76
C GLU A 100 3.62 10.96 -3.65
N CYS A 101 3.02 9.95 -4.24
CA CYS A 101 3.68 9.03 -5.14
C CYS A 101 2.84 8.88 -6.40
N GLU A 102 3.51 8.71 -7.53
CA GLU A 102 2.89 8.38 -8.81
C GLU A 102 3.28 6.95 -9.18
N THR A 103 2.36 6.24 -9.82
CA THR A 103 2.66 4.92 -10.37
C THR A 103 3.29 5.11 -11.74
N VAL A 104 4.54 4.70 -11.88
CA VAL A 104 5.22 4.68 -13.19
C VAL A 104 5.02 3.33 -13.85
N SER A 105 4.83 3.33 -15.16
CA SER A 105 4.86 2.12 -15.96
C SER A 105 6.27 1.50 -15.96
N GLN A 106 6.34 0.21 -16.27
CA GLN A 106 7.62 -0.48 -16.42
C GLN A 106 8.51 0.19 -17.48
N THR A 107 7.92 0.65 -18.58
CA THR A 107 8.64 1.34 -19.65
C THR A 107 9.24 2.65 -19.17
N GLU A 108 8.46 3.49 -18.47
CA GLU A 108 8.95 4.75 -17.90
C GLU A 108 10.06 4.51 -16.88
N TYR A 109 9.89 3.49 -16.03
CA TYR A 109 10.92 3.10 -15.06
C TYR A 109 12.22 2.65 -15.74
N GLN A 110 12.14 1.82 -16.79
CA GLN A 110 13.31 1.38 -17.56
C GLN A 110 14.00 2.54 -18.27
N GLN A 111 13.24 3.48 -18.83
CA GLN A 111 13.78 4.71 -19.43
C GLN A 111 14.52 5.55 -18.39
N PHE A 112 13.92 5.75 -17.21
CA PHE A 112 14.55 6.47 -16.10
C PHE A 112 15.88 5.84 -15.70
N LEU A 113 15.90 4.52 -15.50
CA LEU A 113 17.15 3.80 -15.22
C LEU A 113 18.17 4.01 -16.35
N SER A 114 17.82 3.77 -17.60
CA SER A 114 18.75 3.93 -18.73
C SER A 114 19.38 5.34 -18.79
N THR A 115 18.64 6.37 -18.40
CA THR A 115 19.12 7.75 -18.36
C THR A 115 20.12 7.96 -17.21
N CYS A 116 19.83 7.43 -16.02
CA CYS A 116 20.73 7.50 -14.87
C CYS A 116 22.03 6.70 -15.06
N TRP A 117 21.98 5.56 -15.76
CA TRP A 117 23.14 4.71 -16.03
C TRP A 117 24.01 5.21 -17.20
N ASN A 118 23.45 6.01 -18.13
CA ASN A 118 24.23 6.64 -19.20
C ASN A 118 24.92 7.95 -18.77
N LEU A 119 24.70 8.40 -17.53
CA LEU A 119 25.32 9.59 -16.92
C LEU A 119 26.45 9.26 -15.93
N SER A 120 26.88 7.99 -15.87
CA SER A 120 28.00 7.47 -15.06
C SER A 120 29.07 6.83 -15.93
#